data_AF-A0A962P306-F1
#
_entry.id   AF-A0A962P306-F1
#
_cell.length_a   1.000
_cell.length_b   1.000
_cell.length_c   1.000
_cell.angle_alpha   90.00
_cell.angle_beta   90.00
_cell.angle_gamma   90.00
#
_symmetry.space_group_name_H-M   'P 1'
#
loop_
_entity.id
_entity.type
_entity.pdbx_description
1 polymer ?
#
loop_
_entity_poly.entity_id
_entity_poly.type
_entity_poly.pdbx_seq_one_letter_code
_entity_poly.pdbx_strand_id
1 'polypeptide(L)'
;MIKKPFLYTGLLTLSLMLAVPAAAEQQAFSEDSIAVIENHYANEPFLLVMWSIECPPCREELALFSQLKRTGEKFNLVLISTDNLSQQDTLNATLTEFGLEAVDSW
;
A
#
# COMPACT_ATOMS: atom_id res chain seq x y z
N MET A 1 -32.28 -53.75 14.83
CA MET A 1 -31.72 -52.44 15.24
C MET A 1 -30.27 -52.38 14.78
N ILE A 2 -30.01 -51.65 13.70
CA ILE A 2 -28.66 -51.45 13.13
C ILE A 2 -28.44 -49.93 13.13
N LYS A 3 -27.50 -49.42 13.91
CA LYS A 3 -27.03 -48.03 13.80
C LYS A 3 -25.59 -48.08 13.28
N LYS A 4 -25.43 -47.58 12.05
CA LYS A 4 -24.20 -47.66 11.25
C LYS A 4 -23.09 -46.80 11.85
N PRO A 5 -21.83 -47.27 11.77
CA PRO A 5 -20.64 -46.57 12.22
C PRO A 5 -20.09 -45.65 11.12
N PHE A 6 -19.12 -44.81 11.50
CA PHE A 6 -18.04 -44.35 10.62
C PHE A 6 -18.43 -43.39 9.48
N LEU A 7 -18.57 -42.09 9.77
CA LEU A 7 -18.54 -41.08 8.69
C LEU A 7 -18.26 -39.63 9.16
N TYR A 8 -17.16 -39.36 9.87
CA TYR A 8 -16.73 -37.98 10.13
C TYR A 8 -15.20 -37.80 10.06
N THR A 9 -14.55 -38.45 9.10
CA THR A 9 -13.11 -38.26 8.80
C THR A 9 -12.91 -37.90 7.33
N GLY A 10 -13.70 -36.94 6.84
CA GLY A 10 -13.57 -36.41 5.50
C GLY A 10 -13.93 -34.93 5.46
N LEU A 11 -13.07 -34.14 4.81
CA LEU A 11 -13.21 -32.70 4.52
C LEU A 11 -12.91 -31.72 5.67
N LEU A 12 -11.62 -31.53 5.94
CA LEU A 12 -11.12 -30.21 6.32
C LEU A 12 -9.99 -29.80 5.37
N THR A 13 -10.26 -29.77 4.07
CA THR A 13 -9.39 -29.10 3.10
C THR A 13 -9.58 -27.60 3.27
N LEU A 14 -8.74 -27.03 4.14
CA LEU A 14 -8.57 -25.62 4.39
C LEU A 14 -8.26 -24.90 3.06
N SER A 15 -9.26 -24.22 2.50
CA SER A 15 -9.10 -23.31 1.37
C SER A 15 -8.25 -22.12 1.82
N LEU A 16 -6.96 -22.17 1.52
CA LEU A 16 -6.06 -21.03 1.67
C LEU A 16 -6.30 -20.10 0.47
N MET A 17 -7.22 -19.14 0.61
CA MET A 17 -7.32 -18.03 -0.33
C MET A 17 -6.05 -17.19 -0.19
N LEU A 18 -5.15 -17.29 -1.17
CA LEU A 18 -4.05 -16.34 -1.33
C LEU A 18 -4.66 -14.99 -1.71
N ALA A 19 -4.84 -14.11 -0.71
CA ALA A 19 -5.13 -12.71 -0.97
C ALA A 19 -3.89 -12.10 -1.63
N VAL A 20 -3.97 -11.81 -2.93
CA VAL A 20 -2.95 -11.00 -3.61
C VAL A 20 -3.09 -9.58 -3.06
N PRO A 21 -2.03 -8.98 -2.48
CA PRO A 21 -2.09 -7.59 -2.09
C PRO A 21 -2.30 -6.76 -3.37
N ALA A 22 -3.43 -6.06 -3.45
CA ALA A 22 -3.63 -5.08 -4.50
C ALA A 22 -2.58 -3.97 -4.32
N ALA A 23 -1.95 -3.56 -5.43
CA ALA A 23 -1.11 -2.38 -5.42
C ALA A 23 -1.95 -1.17 -4.98
N ALA A 24 -1.37 -0.31 -4.15
CA ALA A 24 -2.04 0.92 -3.74
C ALA A 24 -2.14 1.84 -4.95
N GLU A 25 -3.35 2.03 -5.46
CA GLU A 25 -3.61 2.96 -6.56
C GLU A 25 -3.56 4.40 -6.02
N GLN A 26 -3.07 5.36 -6.81
CA GLN A 26 -3.09 6.77 -6.39
C GLN A 26 -4.54 7.23 -6.24
N GLN A 27 -4.87 7.72 -5.04
CA GLN A 27 -6.19 8.30 -4.74
C GLN A 27 -6.21 9.77 -5.11
N ALA A 28 -7.38 10.41 -5.11
CA ALA A 28 -7.43 11.86 -5.25
C ALA A 28 -7.19 12.55 -3.92
N PHE A 29 -6.21 13.44 -3.88
CA PHE A 29 -6.02 14.34 -2.75
C PHE A 29 -6.98 15.54 -2.80
N SER A 30 -7.73 15.77 -1.73
CA SER A 30 -8.69 16.87 -1.56
C SER A 30 -8.66 17.44 -0.14
N GLU A 31 -9.51 18.43 0.15
CA GLU A 31 -9.59 19.08 1.47
C GLU A 31 -9.90 18.10 2.61
N ASP A 32 -10.58 16.99 2.30
CA ASP A 32 -10.93 15.96 3.28
C ASP A 32 -9.83 14.89 3.47
N SER A 33 -8.87 14.79 2.54
CA SER A 33 -7.88 13.70 2.51
C SER A 33 -6.99 13.68 3.74
N ILE A 34 -6.59 14.85 4.26
CA ILE A 34 -5.77 14.92 5.49
C ILE A 34 -6.51 14.29 6.67
N ALA A 35 -7.80 14.60 6.85
CA ALA A 35 -8.58 14.02 7.95
C ALA A 35 -8.70 12.50 7.82
N VAL A 36 -8.79 11.98 6.58
CA VAL A 36 -8.79 10.54 6.32
C VAL A 36 -7.45 9.91 6.69
N ILE A 37 -6.33 10.51 6.28
CA ILE A 37 -4.97 10.05 6.58
C ILE A 37 -4.72 10.06 8.10
N GLU A 38 -5.03 11.16 8.78
CA GLU A 38 -4.84 11.30 10.23
C GLU A 38 -5.67 10.27 11.01
N ASN A 39 -6.90 9.97 10.56
CA ASN A 39 -7.72 8.94 11.17
C ASN A 39 -7.20 7.53 10.87
N HIS A 40 -6.63 7.27 9.69
CA HIS A 40 -6.02 5.99 9.34
C HIS A 40 -4.82 5.67 10.24
N TYR A 41 -3.97 6.67 10.51
CA TYR A 41 -2.77 6.55 11.34
C TYR A 41 -2.99 7.02 12.80
N ALA A 42 -4.23 6.96 13.30
CA ALA A 42 -4.57 7.54 14.60
C ALA A 42 -3.62 7.09 15.73
N ASN A 43 -2.97 8.08 16.38
CA ASN A 43 -1.98 7.91 17.46
C ASN A 43 -0.61 7.32 17.03
N GLU A 44 -0.34 7.20 15.74
CA GLU A 44 0.96 6.82 15.20
C GLU A 44 1.55 7.97 14.37
N PRO A 45 2.86 8.26 14.48
CA PRO A 45 3.50 9.22 13.61
C PRO A 45 3.54 8.68 12.18
N PHE A 46 3.35 9.57 11.21
CA PHE A 46 3.56 9.29 9.80
C PHE A 46 4.32 10.43 9.13
N LEU A 47 5.07 10.10 8.08
CA LEU A 47 5.71 11.07 7.20
C LEU A 47 4.86 11.25 5.96
N LEU A 48 4.44 12.49 5.69
CA LEU A 48 3.72 12.87 4.49
C LEU A 48 4.67 13.59 3.54
N VAL A 49 4.78 13.10 2.32
CA VAL A 49 5.73 13.60 1.31
C VAL A 49 5.00 13.90 0.02
N MET A 50 5.25 15.09 -0.53
CA MET A 50 4.77 15.47 -1.85
C MET A 50 5.84 15.17 -2.90
N TRP A 51 5.45 14.62 -4.04
CA TRP A 51 6.38 14.26 -5.12
C TRP A 51 5.76 14.51 -6.50
N SER A 52 6.61 14.50 -7.53
CA SER A 52 6.18 14.55 -8.93
C SER A 52 7.12 13.70 -9.80
N ILE A 53 6.57 13.13 -10.87
CA ILE A 53 7.29 12.39 -11.92
C ILE A 53 8.43 13.24 -12.50
N GLU A 54 8.16 14.53 -12.76
CA GLU A 54 9.08 15.46 -13.41
C GLU A 54 9.92 16.28 -12.42
N CYS A 55 10.01 15.81 -11.16
CA CYS A 55 10.80 16.44 -10.11
C CYS A 55 12.03 15.58 -9.76
N PRO A 56 13.23 15.87 -10.33
CA PRO A 56 14.45 15.13 -10.01
C PRO A 56 14.78 15.00 -8.52
N PRO A 57 14.72 16.06 -7.69
CA PRO A 57 15.01 15.89 -6.26
C PRO A 57 13.96 15.01 -5.55
N CYS A 58 12.69 15.08 -5.96
CA CYS A 58 11.66 14.19 -5.41
C CYS A 58 11.99 12.72 -5.71
N ARG A 59 12.54 12.41 -6.89
CA ARG A 59 12.97 11.04 -7.23
C ARG A 59 14.17 10.56 -6.39
N GLU A 60 15.08 11.47 -6.03
CA GLU A 60 16.16 11.15 -5.09
C GLU A 60 15.60 10.82 -3.69
N GLU A 61 14.57 11.53 -3.23
CA GLU A 61 13.88 11.24 -1.97
C GLU A 61 13.13 9.89 -2.02
N LEU A 62 12.44 9.56 -3.12
CA LEU A 62 11.83 8.23 -3.29
C LEU A 62 12.87 7.10 -3.19
N ALA A 63 14.06 7.30 -3.75
CA ALA A 63 15.16 6.35 -3.61
C ALA A 63 15.63 6.20 -2.15
N LEU A 64 15.61 7.29 -1.37
CA LEU A 64 15.92 7.27 0.06
C LEU A 64 14.87 6.48 0.85
N PHE A 65 13.58 6.72 0.60
CA PHE A 65 12.51 5.96 1.27
C PHE A 65 12.53 4.47 0.91
N SER A 66 12.86 4.14 -0.35
CA SER A 66 13.12 2.76 -0.78
C SER A 66 14.24 2.10 0.03
N GLN A 67 15.35 2.82 0.24
CA GLN A 67 16.44 2.34 1.08
C GLN A 67 16.02 2.17 2.54
N LEU A 68 15.30 3.14 3.09
CA LEU A 68 14.83 3.10 4.48
C LEU A 68 13.87 1.91 4.72
N LYS A 69 12.94 1.63 3.80
CA LYS A 69 12.09 0.44 3.90
C LYS A 69 12.89 -0.87 3.90
N ARG A 70 13.98 -0.94 3.13
CA ARG A 70 14.85 -2.13 3.10
C ARG A 70 15.65 -2.35 4.39
N THR A 71 15.82 -1.34 5.25
CA THR A 71 16.48 -1.53 6.56
C THR A 71 15.60 -2.32 7.54
N GLY A 72 14.29 -2.44 7.25
CA GLY A 72 13.31 -3.06 8.12
C GLY A 72 12.79 -2.12 9.23
N GLU A 73 13.21 -0.85 9.23
CA GLU A 73 12.64 0.16 10.09
C GLU A 73 11.16 0.36 9.76
N LYS A 74 10.32 0.29 10.79
CA LYS A 74 8.88 0.49 10.64
C LYS A 74 8.57 1.96 10.82
N PHE A 75 8.10 2.59 9.76
CA PHE A 75 7.54 3.94 9.79
C PHE A 75 6.36 4.02 8.81
N ASN A 76 5.41 4.88 9.14
CA ASN A 76 4.27 5.15 8.28
C ASN A 76 4.68 6.24 7.27
N LEU A 77 4.48 5.96 5.98
CA LEU A 77 4.79 6.87 4.88
C LEU A 77 3.52 7.08 4.05
N VAL A 78 3.25 8.33 3.72
CA VAL A 78 2.17 8.76 2.83
C VAL A 78 2.78 9.56 1.70
N LEU A 79 2.48 9.18 0.46
CA LEU A 79 2.99 9.85 -0.74
C LEU A 79 1.84 10.57 -1.43
N ILE A 80 2.02 11.86 -1.70
CA ILE A 80 1.04 12.68 -2.43
C ILE A 80 1.67 13.10 -3.74
N SER A 81 1.13 12.64 -4.86
CA SER A 81 1.54 13.14 -6.17
C SER A 81 0.96 14.53 -6.41
N THR A 82 1.79 15.43 -6.93
CA THR A 82 1.34 16.74 -7.43
C THR A 82 1.03 16.72 -8.93
N ASP A 83 1.20 15.58 -9.60
CA ASP A 83 0.88 15.42 -11.02
C ASP A 83 -0.61 15.13 -11.23
N ASN A 84 -1.02 15.06 -12.50
CA ASN A 84 -2.41 14.78 -12.82
C ASN A 84 -2.73 13.29 -12.67
N LEU A 85 -3.82 12.96 -11.97
CA LEU A 85 -4.32 11.59 -11.87
C LEU A 85 -4.61 10.92 -13.22
N SER A 86 -4.79 11.67 -14.31
CA SER A 86 -4.84 11.07 -15.65
C SER A 86 -3.58 10.28 -16.02
N GLN A 87 -2.49 10.43 -15.26
CA GLN A 87 -1.21 9.76 -15.43
C GLN A 87 -1.07 8.52 -14.50
N GLN A 88 -2.16 7.93 -13.99
CA GLN A 88 -2.15 6.76 -13.08
C GLN A 88 -1.08 5.71 -13.43
N ASP A 89 -1.02 5.29 -14.71
CA ASP A 89 -0.07 4.26 -15.14
C ASP A 89 1.39 4.67 -14.90
N THR A 90 1.71 5.94 -15.17
CA THR A 90 3.06 6.48 -14.95
C THR A 90 3.35 6.71 -13.46
N LEU A 91 2.35 7.14 -12.69
CA LEU A 91 2.48 7.30 -11.24
C LEU A 91 2.78 5.96 -10.57
N ASN A 92 1.96 4.94 -10.87
CA ASN A 92 2.13 3.59 -10.34
C ASN A 92 3.43 2.93 -10.81
N ALA A 93 3.81 3.13 -12.09
CA ALA A 93 5.09 2.64 -12.60
C ALA A 93 6.28 3.29 -11.87
N THR A 94 6.20 4.59 -11.56
CA THR A 94 7.24 5.30 -10.81
C THR A 94 7.36 4.74 -9.40
N LEU A 95 6.26 4.55 -8.66
CA LEU A 95 6.33 3.96 -7.32
C LEU A 95 6.84 2.51 -7.34
N THR A 96 6.46 1.73 -8.36
CA THR A 96 6.96 0.36 -8.57
C THR A 96 8.48 0.35 -8.83
N GLU A 97 9.01 1.30 -9.61
CA GLU A 97 10.45 1.45 -9.84
C GLU A 97 11.23 1.58 -8.52
N PHE A 98 10.64 2.24 -7.53
CA PHE A 98 11.24 2.44 -6.20
C PHE A 98 10.83 1.39 -5.17
N GLY A 99 9.96 0.43 -5.48
CA GLY A 99 9.46 -0.56 -4.52
C GLY A 99 8.53 0.06 -3.46
N LEU A 100 7.77 1.08 -3.85
CA LEU A 100 6.87 1.86 -2.99
C LEU A 100 5.39 1.68 -3.38
N GLU A 101 5.06 0.73 -4.25
CA GLU A 101 3.70 0.46 -4.76
C GLU A 101 2.68 0.03 -3.69
N ALA A 102 3.15 -0.31 -2.49
CA ALA A 102 2.30 -0.65 -1.34
C ALA A 102 2.24 0.47 -0.29
N VAL A 103 2.77 1.66 -0.58
CA VAL A 103 2.69 2.85 0.28
C VAL A 103 1.33 3.52 0.08
N ASP A 104 0.76 4.07 1.16
CA ASP A 104 -0.46 4.86 1.06
C ASP A 104 -0.22 6.08 0.15
N SER A 105 -0.99 6.18 -0.93
CA SER A 105 -0.70 7.09 -2.03
C SER A 105 -1.94 7.84 -2.52
N TRP A 106 -1.76 9.15 -2.74
CA TRP A 106 -2.79 10.16 -3.00
C TRP A 106 -2.38 11.15 -4.09
#